data_AF-A0A4P9ZRZ9-F1
#
_entry.id   AF-A0A4P9ZRZ9-F1
#
_cell.length_a   1.000
_cell.length_b   1.000
_cell.length_c   1.000
_cell.angle_alpha   90.00
_cell.angle_beta   90.00
_cell.angle_gamma   90.00
#
_symmetry.space_group_name_H-M   'P 1'
#
loop_
_entity.id
_entity.type
_entity.pdbx_description
1 polymer ?
#
loop_
_entity_poly.entity_id
_entity_poly.type
_entity_poly.pdbx_seq_one_letter_code
_entity_poly.pdbx_strand_id
1 'polypeptide(L)' 'RQRVSRACDACRKKKVKCDGVSPICTNCQLLENVCTYKDTAKKRGPPKGYIDAIESKLTRME' A
#
# COMPACT_ATOMS: atom_id res chain seq x y z
N ARG A 1 -3.07 25.11 -5.75
CA ARG A 1 -3.00 23.93 -4.85
C ARG A 1 -2.09 22.89 -5.47
N GLN A 2 -0.88 22.67 -4.94
CA GLN A 2 0.00 21.59 -5.41
C GLN A 2 -0.69 20.24 -5.19
N ARG A 3 -0.81 19.44 -6.25
CA ARG A 3 -1.27 18.05 -6.14
C ARG A 3 -0.12 17.25 -5.56
N VAL A 4 -0.32 16.65 -4.40
CA VAL A 4 0.62 15.66 -3.87
C VAL A 4 0.45 14.37 -4.65
N SER A 5 1.55 13.83 -5.18
CA SER A 5 1.55 12.57 -5.93
C SER A 5 1.30 11.36 -5.03
N ARG A 6 1.58 11.49 -3.73
CA ARG A 6 1.48 10.41 -2.76
C ARG A 6 0.93 10.90 -1.42
N ALA A 7 -0.18 10.32 -0.98
CA ALA A 7 -0.66 10.45 0.39
C ALA A 7 0.14 9.53 1.32
N CYS A 8 0.34 9.93 2.57
CA CYS A 8 0.89 9.06 3.61
C CYS A 8 -0.06 7.89 3.91
N ASP A 9 0.44 6.84 4.55
CA ASP A 9 -0.31 5.63 4.86
C ASP A 9 -1.53 5.90 5.76
N ALA A 10 -1.37 6.80 6.75
CA ALA A 10 -2.46 7.18 7.65
C ALA A 10 -3.61 7.87 6.89
N CYS A 11 -3.29 8.85 6.04
CA CYS A 11 -4.30 9.54 5.23
C CYS A 11 -4.91 8.63 4.17
N ARG A 12 -4.11 7.74 3.56
CA ARG A 12 -4.59 6.74 2.61
C ARG A 12 -5.56 5.76 3.26
N LYS A 13 -5.25 5.27 4.47
CA LYS A 13 -6.12 4.37 5.24
C LYS A 13 -7.42 5.06 5.68
N LYS A 14 -7.32 6.32 6.12
CA LYS A 14 -8.47 7.14 6.55
C LYS A 14 -9.26 7.73 5.37
N LYS A 15 -8.81 7.58 4.13
CA LYS A 15 -9.39 8.17 2.91
C LYS A 15 -9.59 9.69 3.01
N VAL A 16 -8.64 10.39 3.64
CA VAL A 16 -8.65 11.84 3.81
C VAL A 16 -7.57 12.49 2.95
N LYS A 17 -7.72 13.79 2.71
CA LYS A 17 -6.74 14.58 1.95
C LYS A 17 -5.42 14.64 2.72
N CYS A 18 -4.34 14.23 2.07
CA CYS A 18 -2.98 14.39 2.58
C CYS A 18 -2.36 15.62 1.93
N ASP A 19 -1.65 16.42 2.71
CA ASP A 19 -0.90 17.59 2.19
C ASP A 19 0.56 17.27 1.88
N GLY A 20 1.00 16.02 2.11
CA GLY A 20 2.29 15.50 1.64
C GLY A 20 3.52 16.14 2.28
N VAL A 21 3.32 16.95 3.33
CA VAL A 21 4.40 17.60 4.08
C VAL A 21 5.24 16.54 4.79
N SER A 22 6.56 16.73 4.76
CA SER A 22 7.57 15.91 5.46
C SER A 22 8.15 16.73 6.61
N PRO A 23 8.29 16.19 7.83
CA PRO A 23 8.21 14.77 8.21
C PRO A 23 6.79 14.25 8.48
N ILE A 24 5.85 15.12 8.85
CA ILE A 24 4.49 14.74 9.25
C ILE A 24 3.48 15.60 8.48
N CYS A 25 2.45 14.96 7.90
CA CYS A 25 1.38 15.66 7.21
C CYS A 25 0.51 16.45 8.21
N THR A 26 -0.05 17.61 7.83
CA THR A 26 -0.88 18.45 8.73
C THR A 26 -2.00 17.66 9.40
N ASN A 27 -2.71 16.82 8.65
CA ASN A 27 -3.77 15.97 9.19
C ASN A 27 -3.23 14.92 10.19
N CYS A 28 -2.04 14.40 9.96
CA CYS A 28 -1.38 13.42 10.82
C CYS A 28 -0.90 14.08 12.12
N GLN A 29 -0.41 15.32 12.03
CA GLN A 29 0.01 16.12 13.16
C GLN A 29 -1.18 16.47 14.06
N LEU A 30 -2.29 16.94 13.46
CA LEU A 30 -3.50 17.28 14.21
C LEU A 30 -4.13 16.06 14.91
N LEU A 31 -4.09 14.91 14.27
CA LEU A 31 -4.66 13.67 14.81
C LEU A 31 -3.65 12.88 15.65
N GLU A 32 -2.43 13.40 15.87
CA GLU A 32 -1.32 12.72 16.55
C GLU A 32 -1.12 11.27 16.07
N ASN A 33 -1.29 11.06 14.77
CA ASN A 33 -1.16 9.76 14.14
C ASN A 33 0.23 9.60 13.52
N VAL A 34 0.71 8.36 13.52
CA VAL A 34 1.98 8.00 12.88
C VAL A 34 1.90 8.27 11.38
N CYS A 35 2.61 9.29 10.92
CA CYS A 35 2.73 9.62 9.50
C CYS A 35 3.85 8.80 8.88
N THR A 36 3.49 7.74 8.16
CA THR A 36 4.46 6.95 7.39
C THR A 36 4.20 7.08 5.90
N TYR A 37 5.27 7.09 5.13
CA TYR A 37 5.24 6.91 3.68
C TYR A 37 5.94 5.58 3.36
N LYS A 38 5.68 4.54 4.18
CA LYS A 38 6.30 3.24 3.94
C LYS A 38 5.64 2.66 2.71
N ASP A 39 6.44 2.35 1.69
CA ASP A 39 5.99 1.43 0.65
C ASP A 39 5.78 0.09 1.33
N THR A 40 4.55 -0.15 1.80
CA THR A 40 4.12 -1.51 2.06
C THR A 40 4.06 -2.18 0.70
N ALA A 41 5.22 -2.64 0.24
CA ALA A 41 5.36 -3.84 -0.55
C ALA A 41 4.77 -4.96 0.30
N LYS A 42 3.44 -4.97 0.45
CA LYS A 42 2.71 -6.22 0.59
C LYS A 42 3.16 -6.96 -0.64
N LYS A 43 4.15 -7.84 -0.46
CA LYS A 43 4.53 -8.85 -1.43
C LYS A 43 3.18 -9.40 -1.86
N ARG A 44 2.72 -8.99 -3.05
CA ARG A 44 1.50 -9.55 -3.61
C ARG A 44 1.75 -11.04 -3.48
N GLY A 45 0.84 -11.75 -2.81
CA GLY A 45 0.89 -13.20 -2.80
C GLY A 45 1.13 -13.68 -4.24
N PRO A 46 1.68 -14.89 -4.40
CA PRO A 46 2.03 -15.41 -5.73
C PRO A 46 0.94 -15.04 -6.74
N PRO A 47 1.32 -14.46 -7.89
CA PRO A 47 0.38 -13.83 -8.81
C PRO A 47 -0.80 -14.77 -9.08
N LYS A 48 -2.03 -14.25 -9.11
CA LYS A 48 -3.23 -15.02 -9.48
C LYS A 48 -2.91 -15.84 -10.74
N GLY A 49 -2.92 -17.17 -10.63
CA GLY A 49 -2.52 -18.10 -11.69
C GLY A 49 -1.22 -18.90 -11.42
N TYR A 50 -0.40 -18.51 -10.45
CA TYR A 50 0.78 -19.30 -10.08
C TYR A 50 0.41 -20.63 -9.41
N ILE A 51 -0.65 -20.63 -8.60
CA ILE A 51 -1.17 -21.85 -7.97
C ILE A 51 -1.75 -22.79 -9.03
N ASP A 52 -2.56 -22.25 -9.94
CA ASP A 52 -3.15 -22.99 -11.07
C ASP A 52 -2.08 -23.60 -12.01
N ALA A 53 -1.00 -22.86 -12.26
CA ALA A 53 0.14 -23.35 -13.01
C ALA A 53 0.93 -24.45 -12.27
N ILE A 54 1.00 -24.38 -10.93
CA ILE A 54 1.59 -25.44 -10.11
C ILE A 54 0.70 -26.69 -10.13
N GLU A 55 -0.61 -26.54 -9.92
CA GLU A 55 -1.58 -27.65 -9.94
C GLU A 55 -1.59 -28.35 -11.29
N SER A 56 -1.67 -27.59 -12.39
CA SER A 56 -1.64 -28.14 -13.76
C SER A 56 -0.37 -28.92 -14.09
N LYS A 57 0.76 -28.59 -13.44
CA LYS A 57 2.02 -29.31 -13.62
C LYS A 57 2.05 -30.59 -12.79
N LEU A 58 1.49 -30.58 -11.59
CA LEU A 58 1.33 -31.76 -10.74
C LEU A 58 0.45 -32.81 -11.42
N THR A 59 -0.71 -32.40 -11.96
CA THR A 59 -1.65 -33.28 -12.66
C THR A 59 -1.08 -33.91 -13.94
N ARG A 60 -0.07 -33.31 -14.57
CA ARG A 60 0.61 -33.87 -15.75
C ARG A 60 1.72 -34.85 -15.41
N MET A 61 2.15 -34.91 -14.15
CA MET A 61 3.22 -35.78 -13.67
C MET A 61 2.70 -36.99 -12.87
N GLU A 62 1.37 -37.17 -12.81
CA GLU A 62 0.67 -38.36 -12.30
C GLU A 62 0.19 -39.27 -13.43
#